data_AF-G2MTX3-F1
#
_entry.id   AF-G2MTX3-F1
#
_cell.length_a   1.000
_cell.length_b   1.000
_cell.length_c   1.000
_cell.angle_alpha   90.00
_cell.angle_beta   90.00
_cell.angle_gamma   90.00
#
_symmetry.space_group_name_H-M   'P 1'
#
loop_
_entity.id
_entity.type
_entity.pdbx_description
1 polymer ?
#
loop_
_entity_poly.entity_id
_entity_poly.type
_entity_poly.pdbx_seq_one_letter_code
_entity_poly.pdbx_strand_id
1 'polypeptide(L)'
;MCLMKIIQNLYKEYNEILSRYNEIVETKKTFQDIIEEAIQNALQNADWKQLRHFNYKQSVNQKDGYLWNPIFYKADYETYKQLKNFLSNDIKMDDIVNFALLFSKKFLLAKIKKEILDAKWNTERIAKIFEKQRYEIIDISDYVVKLDICPICEHENFAIFMNEDALPHGNCFRCGFTGDIWGLLKESADLFVDNIETVWEILEENSQERDIETQKIIGKTNGVRGFVNEKNVEKILSETKGKCMYMEKLGFNAQEMEECDIYYRDGSESADCNESNDFRYRVIYAIKDINGKVVGLQGRSIFDDEQEREHKVLSDNFWKKQYWENLEITKEQKNNKKKKLTSRIINTVGFKRDENLYLLYKYVKNPNEYKKVVLVEGPKDAARVYCYRLDGVAVVATLGNSISERQIELLMEVFGKDIEVILAYDSTDDGIKANIATYEKMKKFGFSRVKILVYPKKNTHDRYKDFGEMVAPRDSAFYQIVTRKIQHAIDEAVDIETYRKKFGLISDALETQKTQEKSFRDEVNAYFLSCVTGKMQKEKEMEAEKKKESIQADKSIIEKEKLVHEIMEDFYITETEARNLVYREAV
;
A
#
# COMPACT_ATOMS: atom_id res chain seq x y z
N MET A 1 22.09 26.18 4.87
CA MET A 1 20.65 26.12 4.53
C MET A 1 20.18 27.55 4.39
N CYS A 2 19.63 27.90 3.23
CA CYS A 2 19.04 29.21 2.99
C CYS A 2 17.55 29.02 2.72
N LEU A 3 16.73 29.92 3.25
CA LEU A 3 15.31 29.98 2.93
C LEU A 3 15.17 30.58 1.53
N MET A 4 14.60 29.81 0.61
CA MET A 4 14.38 30.19 -0.78
C MET A 4 12.90 30.38 -1.08
N LYS A 5 12.60 31.31 -1.98
CA LYS A 5 11.25 31.50 -2.52
C LYS A 5 11.15 30.71 -3.81
N ILE A 6 10.32 29.68 -3.85
CA ILE A 6 10.07 28.91 -5.07
C ILE A 6 8.72 29.34 -5.64
N ILE A 7 8.62 29.53 -6.95
CA ILE A 7 7.36 29.87 -7.63
C ILE A 7 6.30 28.84 -7.23
N GLN A 8 5.20 29.31 -6.65
CA GLN A 8 4.23 28.46 -5.98
C GLN A 8 3.61 27.41 -6.92
N ASN A 9 3.29 27.79 -8.15
CA ASN A 9 2.72 26.85 -9.13
C ASN A 9 3.74 25.78 -9.52
N LEU A 10 4.99 26.18 -9.72
CA LEU A 10 6.09 25.27 -10.04
C LEU A 10 6.32 24.27 -8.89
N TYR A 11 6.33 24.78 -7.65
CA TYR A 11 6.41 23.94 -6.46
C TYR A 11 5.26 22.93 -6.39
N LYS A 12 4.01 23.39 -6.58
CA LYS A 12 2.83 22.51 -6.50
C LYS A 12 2.89 21.39 -7.54
N GLU A 13 3.19 21.74 -8.79
CA GLU A 13 3.22 20.80 -9.91
C GLU A 13 4.28 19.71 -9.74
N TYR A 14 5.50 20.09 -9.36
CA TYR A 14 6.55 19.12 -9.05
C TYR A 14 6.21 18.27 -7.82
N ASN A 15 5.64 18.84 -6.76
CA ASN A 15 5.28 18.05 -5.57
C ASN A 15 4.13 17.09 -5.81
N GLU A 16 3.17 17.46 -6.65
CA GLU A 16 2.10 16.57 -7.05
C GLU A 16 2.66 15.33 -7.76
N ILE A 17 3.53 15.54 -8.76
CA ILE A 17 4.16 14.43 -9.48
C ILE A 17 5.15 13.65 -8.60
N LEU A 18 5.90 14.33 -7.72
CA LEU A 18 6.78 13.68 -6.73
C LEU A 18 6.01 12.85 -5.70
N SER A 19 4.81 13.27 -5.28
CA SER A 19 3.98 12.49 -4.38
C SER A 19 3.64 11.15 -5.04
N ARG A 20 3.16 11.20 -6.29
CA ARG A 20 2.85 10.00 -7.08
C ARG A 20 4.09 9.14 -7.30
N TYR A 21 5.23 9.75 -7.59
CA TYR A 21 6.52 9.04 -7.69
C TYR A 21 6.86 8.29 -6.40
N ASN A 22 6.82 8.98 -5.27
CA ASN A 22 7.17 8.42 -3.97
C ASN A 22 6.16 7.41 -3.43
N GLU A 23 4.96 7.33 -4.00
CA GLU A 23 4.01 6.25 -3.70
C GLU A 23 4.42 4.93 -4.38
N ILE A 24 5.00 5.02 -5.59
CA ILE A 24 5.15 3.89 -6.51
C ILE A 24 6.59 3.39 -6.57
N VAL A 25 7.55 4.30 -6.69
CA VAL A 25 8.97 3.97 -6.90
C VAL A 25 9.65 3.78 -5.56
N GLU A 26 10.44 2.72 -5.41
CA GLU A 26 11.11 2.36 -4.15
C GLU A 26 12.08 3.45 -3.69
N THR A 27 12.96 3.91 -4.59
CA THR A 27 13.87 5.02 -4.37
C THR A 27 13.08 6.33 -4.24
N LYS A 28 13.06 6.91 -3.04
CA LYS A 28 12.32 8.16 -2.80
C LYS A 28 13.13 9.37 -3.25
N LYS A 29 12.43 10.35 -3.85
CA LYS A 29 12.98 11.64 -4.24
C LYS A 29 12.31 12.75 -3.44
N THR A 30 13.12 13.67 -2.95
CA THR A 30 12.69 14.90 -2.29
C THR A 30 12.63 16.04 -3.31
N PHE A 31 11.97 17.13 -2.93
CA PHE A 31 12.01 18.36 -3.73
C PHE A 31 13.44 18.93 -3.85
N GLN A 32 14.32 18.63 -2.89
CA GLN A 32 15.73 19.03 -2.96
C GLN A 32 16.46 18.29 -4.09
N ASP A 33 16.19 17.00 -4.28
CA ASP A 33 16.77 16.22 -5.39
C ASP A 33 16.36 16.80 -6.75
N ILE A 34 15.12 17.29 -6.86
CA ILE A 34 14.64 17.97 -8.08
C ILE A 34 15.34 19.31 -8.30
N ILE A 35 15.56 20.09 -7.24
CA ILE A 35 16.33 21.34 -7.33
C ILE A 35 17.75 21.04 -7.80
N GLU A 36 18.41 20.04 -7.22
CA GLU A 36 19.78 19.67 -7.56
C GLU A 36 19.88 19.21 -9.01
N GLU A 37 18.99 18.33 -9.47
CA GLU A 37 18.97 17.88 -10.86
C GLU A 37 18.69 19.03 -11.85
N ALA A 38 17.75 19.91 -11.51
CA ALA A 38 17.43 21.08 -12.32
C ALA A 38 18.63 22.04 -12.45
N ILE A 39 19.35 22.28 -11.35
CA ILE A 39 20.55 23.10 -11.34
C ILE A 39 21.63 22.50 -12.23
N GLN A 40 21.92 21.20 -12.08
CA GLN A 40 22.95 20.54 -12.89
C GLN A 40 22.61 20.58 -14.38
N ASN A 41 21.35 20.32 -14.74
CA ASN A 41 20.91 20.42 -16.13
C ASN A 41 21.02 21.84 -16.68
N ALA A 42 20.62 22.85 -15.91
CA ALA A 42 20.73 24.25 -16.32
C ALA A 42 22.18 24.71 -16.45
N LEU A 43 23.07 24.31 -15.54
CA LEU A 43 24.50 24.64 -15.60
C LEU A 43 25.16 24.12 -16.88
N GLN A 44 24.73 22.95 -17.36
CA GLN A 44 25.27 22.33 -18.56
C GLN A 44 24.66 22.89 -19.84
N ASN A 45 23.35 23.18 -19.84
CA ASN A 45 22.59 23.34 -21.08
C ASN A 45 21.86 24.69 -21.23
N ALA A 46 21.70 25.48 -20.16
CA ALA A 46 20.90 26.70 -20.22
C ALA A 46 21.67 27.90 -20.78
N ASP A 47 20.96 28.75 -21.52
CA ASP A 47 21.43 30.11 -21.84
C ASP A 47 21.16 31.04 -20.65
N TRP A 48 22.17 31.20 -19.80
CA TRP A 48 22.10 32.02 -18.59
C TRP A 48 21.88 33.52 -18.86
N LYS A 49 21.94 34.00 -20.11
CA LYS A 49 21.53 35.37 -20.46
C LYS A 49 20.03 35.61 -20.28
N GLN A 50 19.23 34.54 -20.21
CA GLN A 50 17.78 34.60 -20.01
C GLN A 50 17.39 34.70 -18.53
N LEU A 51 18.37 34.55 -17.62
CA LEU A 51 18.17 34.71 -16.18
C LEU A 51 17.72 36.13 -15.87
N ARG A 52 16.64 36.24 -15.10
CA ARG A 52 16.04 37.52 -14.69
C ARG A 52 15.51 37.40 -13.27
N HIS A 53 15.36 38.55 -12.61
CA HIS A 53 14.74 38.60 -11.29
C HIS A 53 13.26 38.19 -11.38
N PHE A 54 12.81 37.30 -10.52
CA PHE A 54 11.41 36.94 -10.39
C PHE A 54 10.77 37.83 -9.32
N ASN A 55 9.93 38.77 -9.74
CA ASN A 55 9.22 39.66 -8.81
C ASN A 55 8.22 38.85 -7.96
N TYR A 56 8.57 38.52 -6.71
CA TYR A 56 7.74 37.69 -5.83
C TYR A 56 6.71 38.50 -5.01
N LYS A 57 5.48 38.00 -4.87
CA LYS A 57 4.40 38.60 -4.07
C LYS A 57 3.85 37.65 -3.00
N GLN A 58 3.34 38.19 -1.91
CA GLN A 58 2.79 37.42 -0.78
C GLN A 58 1.28 37.09 -0.93
N SER A 59 0.55 37.76 -1.82
CA SER A 59 -0.91 37.59 -1.98
C SER A 59 -1.36 37.63 -3.44
N VAL A 60 -2.44 36.90 -3.74
CA VAL A 60 -3.06 36.78 -5.06
C VAL A 60 -3.60 38.13 -5.56
N ASN A 61 -3.95 39.05 -4.64
CA ASN A 61 -4.62 40.32 -4.94
C ASN A 61 -3.71 41.40 -5.53
N GLN A 62 -2.39 41.21 -5.58
CA GLN A 62 -1.48 42.15 -6.25
C GLN A 62 -1.43 41.85 -7.75
N LYS A 63 -1.55 42.89 -8.59
CA LYS A 63 -1.73 42.74 -10.05
C LYS A 63 -0.50 42.15 -10.76
N ASP A 64 0.71 42.39 -10.24
CA ASP A 64 1.97 42.01 -10.90
C ASP A 64 2.86 41.15 -9.99
N GLY A 65 3.48 40.09 -10.52
CA GLY A 65 4.45 39.23 -9.83
C GLY A 65 4.00 37.79 -9.53
N TYR A 66 4.95 36.95 -9.09
CA TYR A 66 4.81 35.52 -8.84
C TYR A 66 4.48 35.20 -7.38
N LEU A 67 3.48 34.35 -7.14
CA LEU A 67 3.28 33.74 -5.82
C LEU A 67 4.42 32.77 -5.53
N TRP A 68 4.77 32.60 -4.25
CA TRP A 68 5.89 31.77 -3.84
C TRP A 68 5.59 30.90 -2.62
N ASN A 69 6.35 29.82 -2.47
CA ASN A 69 6.38 28.97 -1.29
C ASN A 69 7.80 28.95 -0.69
N PRO A 70 7.93 28.97 0.66
CA PRO A 70 9.23 28.85 1.33
C PRO A 70 9.77 27.42 1.22
N ILE A 71 11.04 27.28 0.81
CA ILE A 71 11.78 26.02 0.84
C ILE A 71 13.14 26.24 1.51
N PHE A 72 13.55 25.33 2.39
CA PHE A 72 14.93 25.30 2.85
C PHE A 72 15.77 24.49 1.87
N TYR A 73 16.77 25.13 1.27
CA TYR A 73 17.70 24.48 0.36
C TYR A 73 19.14 24.58 0.88
N LYS A 74 19.92 23.53 0.64
CA LYS A 74 21.34 23.47 1.00
C LYS A 74 22.11 22.88 -0.17
N ALA A 75 22.58 23.75 -1.06
CA ALA A 75 23.59 23.36 -2.05
C ALA A 75 24.85 22.82 -1.34
N ASP A 76 25.45 21.80 -1.93
CA ASP A 76 26.84 21.44 -1.62
C ASP A 76 27.78 22.58 -2.02
N TYR A 77 29.02 22.51 -1.54
CA TYR A 77 29.98 23.59 -1.69
C TYR A 77 30.35 23.86 -3.16
N GLU A 78 30.49 22.83 -3.98
CA GLU A 78 30.90 22.97 -5.38
C GLU A 78 29.75 23.52 -6.23
N THR A 79 28.53 23.02 -6.03
CA THR A 79 27.33 23.58 -6.66
C THR A 79 27.17 25.04 -6.27
N TYR A 80 27.27 25.38 -4.98
CA TYR A 80 27.17 26.77 -4.52
C TYR A 80 28.21 27.69 -5.18
N LYS A 81 29.45 27.24 -5.30
CA LYS A 81 30.55 27.99 -5.93
C LYS A 81 30.24 28.32 -7.39
N GLN A 82 29.66 27.38 -8.13
CA GLN A 82 29.24 27.60 -9.51
C GLN A 82 28.06 28.58 -9.59
N LEU A 83 27.04 28.41 -8.75
CA LEU A 83 25.86 29.27 -8.73
C LEU A 83 26.20 30.72 -8.34
N LYS A 84 27.18 30.92 -7.46
CA LYS A 84 27.59 32.25 -7.00
C LYS A 84 28.02 33.17 -8.15
N ASN A 85 28.53 32.62 -9.26
CA ASN A 85 28.97 33.40 -10.41
C ASN A 85 27.82 34.12 -11.14
N PHE A 86 26.57 33.68 -10.93
CA PHE A 86 25.39 34.29 -11.54
C PHE A 86 24.69 35.31 -10.64
N LEU A 87 25.15 35.47 -9.40
CA LEU A 87 24.62 36.48 -8.49
C LEU A 87 25.05 37.89 -8.90
N SER A 88 24.13 38.84 -8.80
CA SER A 88 24.41 40.26 -8.99
C SER A 88 23.54 41.08 -8.01
N ASN A 89 23.63 42.42 -8.07
CA ASN A 89 22.80 43.27 -7.20
C ASN A 89 21.29 43.01 -7.39
N ASP A 90 20.88 42.60 -8.60
CA ASP A 90 19.48 42.40 -8.97
C ASP A 90 19.07 40.91 -9.05
N ILE A 91 20.03 39.99 -9.08
CA ILE A 91 19.79 38.55 -9.21
C ILE A 91 20.16 37.81 -7.92
N LYS A 92 19.16 37.14 -7.34
CA LYS A 92 19.28 36.40 -6.09
C LYS A 92 19.34 34.89 -6.35
N MET A 93 19.70 34.15 -5.31
CA MET A 93 19.85 32.69 -5.39
C MET A 93 18.51 31.98 -5.69
N ASP A 94 17.39 32.50 -5.20
CA ASP A 94 16.06 31.99 -5.54
C ASP A 94 15.72 32.22 -7.02
N ASP A 95 16.18 33.30 -7.64
CA ASP A 95 16.00 33.51 -9.09
C ASP A 95 16.74 32.47 -9.92
N ILE A 96 17.98 32.16 -9.54
CA ILE A 96 18.81 31.13 -10.17
C ILE A 96 18.13 29.76 -10.09
N VAL A 97 17.62 29.39 -8.91
CA VAL A 97 16.94 28.10 -8.71
C VAL A 97 15.61 28.02 -9.46
N ASN A 98 14.79 29.07 -9.44
CA ASN A 98 13.54 29.08 -10.20
C ASN A 98 13.79 29.07 -11.71
N PHE A 99 14.82 29.76 -12.20
CA PHE A 99 15.24 29.68 -13.59
C PHE A 99 15.63 28.25 -13.98
N ALA A 100 16.45 27.58 -13.16
CA ALA A 100 16.86 26.20 -13.40
C ALA A 100 15.67 25.22 -13.40
N LEU A 101 14.74 25.37 -12.45
CA LEU A 101 13.51 24.56 -12.37
C LEU A 101 12.58 24.78 -13.56
N LEU A 102 12.45 26.02 -14.06
CA LEU A 102 11.65 26.36 -15.24
C LEU A 102 12.29 25.83 -16.52
N PHE A 103 13.60 26.05 -16.69
CA PHE A 103 14.37 25.56 -17.84
C PHE A 103 14.26 24.04 -17.97
N SER A 104 14.43 23.34 -16.84
CA SER A 104 14.43 21.88 -16.81
C SER A 104 13.03 21.27 -16.74
N LYS A 105 11.98 22.08 -16.64
CA LYS A 105 10.60 21.63 -16.33
C LYS A 105 10.12 20.51 -17.22
N LYS A 106 10.10 20.74 -18.55
CA LYS A 106 9.58 19.77 -19.51
C LYS A 106 10.33 18.43 -19.42
N PHE A 107 11.65 18.48 -19.27
CA PHE A 107 12.49 17.29 -19.19
C PHE A 107 12.34 16.54 -17.86
N LEU A 108 12.44 17.24 -16.72
CA LEU A 108 12.38 16.62 -15.41
C LEU A 108 11.01 16.02 -15.11
N LEU A 109 9.93 16.72 -15.48
CA LEU A 109 8.59 16.18 -15.31
C LEU A 109 8.42 14.90 -16.14
N ALA A 110 8.82 14.92 -17.42
CA ALA A 110 8.77 13.73 -18.26
C ALA A 110 9.64 12.59 -17.71
N LYS A 111 10.84 12.88 -17.19
CA LYS A 111 11.70 11.88 -16.55
C LYS A 111 11.00 11.22 -15.37
N ILE A 112 10.41 12.00 -14.46
CA ILE A 112 9.70 11.47 -13.29
C ILE A 112 8.45 10.70 -13.72
N LYS A 113 7.67 11.23 -14.67
CA LYS A 113 6.51 10.56 -15.28
C LYS A 113 6.90 9.22 -15.89
N LYS A 114 8.01 9.15 -16.61
CA LYS A 114 8.54 7.89 -17.18
C LYS A 114 8.87 6.88 -16.09
N GLU A 115 9.58 7.26 -15.04
CA GLU A 115 9.91 6.35 -13.93
C GLU A 115 8.64 5.80 -13.24
N ILE A 116 7.59 6.64 -13.12
CA ILE A 116 6.27 6.20 -12.64
C ILE A 116 5.62 5.18 -13.61
N LEU A 117 5.66 5.45 -14.91
CA LEU A 117 5.08 4.60 -15.93
C LEU A 117 5.81 3.24 -16.00
N ASP A 118 7.13 3.26 -15.90
CA ASP A 118 7.99 2.08 -15.91
C ASP A 118 7.68 1.13 -14.76
N ALA A 119 7.38 1.67 -13.58
CA ALA A 119 6.98 0.89 -12.41
C ALA A 119 5.55 0.31 -12.49
N LYS A 120 4.77 0.64 -13.52
CA LYS A 120 3.35 0.33 -13.64
C LYS A 120 2.99 -0.52 -14.86
N TRP A 121 3.93 -0.93 -15.69
CA TRP A 121 3.61 -1.66 -16.91
C TRP A 121 2.84 -2.95 -16.64
N ASN A 122 1.77 -3.15 -17.41
CA ASN A 122 1.04 -4.40 -17.50
C ASN A 122 0.39 -4.50 -18.90
N THR A 123 -0.13 -5.67 -19.25
CA THR A 123 -0.67 -5.91 -20.60
C THR A 123 -1.89 -5.06 -20.91
N GLU A 124 -2.73 -4.73 -19.93
CA GLU A 124 -3.88 -3.81 -20.11
C GLU A 124 -3.45 -2.39 -20.48
N ARG A 125 -2.42 -1.86 -19.81
CA ARG A 125 -1.89 -0.51 -20.06
C ARG A 125 -1.24 -0.43 -21.43
N ILE A 126 -0.52 -1.47 -21.84
CA ILE A 126 0.08 -1.56 -23.18
C ILE A 126 -1.01 -1.59 -24.25
N ALA A 127 -1.99 -2.49 -24.12
CA ALA A 127 -3.10 -2.60 -25.06
C ALA A 127 -3.83 -1.26 -25.23
N LYS A 128 -4.14 -0.58 -24.12
CA LYS A 128 -4.80 0.73 -24.13
C LYS A 128 -4.04 1.80 -24.91
N ILE A 129 -2.70 1.81 -24.88
CA ILE A 129 -1.90 2.75 -25.68
C ILE A 129 -2.07 2.44 -27.17
N PHE A 130 -1.88 1.18 -27.55
CA PHE A 130 -1.93 0.78 -28.96
C PHE A 130 -3.35 0.90 -29.55
N GLU A 131 -4.41 0.63 -28.78
CA GLU A 131 -5.79 0.92 -29.17
C GLU A 131 -6.01 2.42 -29.44
N LYS A 132 -5.46 3.29 -28.59
CA LYS A 132 -5.53 4.75 -28.78
C LYS A 132 -4.77 5.20 -30.02
N GLN A 133 -3.73 4.47 -30.40
CA GLN A 133 -2.97 4.65 -31.63
C GLN A 133 -3.59 3.91 -32.84
N ARG A 134 -4.79 3.34 -32.69
CA ARG A 134 -5.59 2.67 -33.73
C ARG A 134 -5.02 1.33 -34.24
N TYR A 135 -4.22 0.64 -33.43
CA TYR A 135 -3.90 -0.77 -33.66
C TYR A 135 -5.02 -1.66 -33.15
N GLU A 136 -5.29 -2.77 -33.84
CA GLU A 136 -6.24 -3.77 -33.39
C GLU A 136 -5.52 -4.78 -32.48
N ILE A 137 -6.09 -5.03 -31.30
CA ILE A 137 -5.54 -5.99 -30.35
C ILE A 137 -6.12 -7.37 -30.66
N ILE A 138 -5.29 -8.28 -31.16
CA ILE A 138 -5.69 -9.66 -31.48
C ILE A 138 -5.91 -10.46 -30.19
N ASP A 139 -5.02 -10.30 -29.21
CA ASP A 139 -4.96 -11.14 -28.02
C ASP A 139 -4.24 -10.43 -26.87
N ILE A 140 -4.73 -10.65 -25.65
CA ILE A 140 -4.12 -10.13 -24.42
C ILE A 140 -4.09 -11.27 -23.40
N SER A 141 -2.91 -11.53 -22.85
CA SER A 141 -2.69 -12.45 -21.73
C SER A 141 -1.95 -11.74 -20.60
N ASP A 142 -1.64 -12.44 -19.52
CA ASP A 142 -0.87 -11.88 -18.40
C ASP A 142 0.56 -11.45 -18.82
N TYR A 143 1.10 -12.06 -19.90
CA TYR A 143 2.50 -11.86 -20.31
C TYR A 143 2.68 -11.36 -21.74
N VAL A 144 1.61 -11.30 -22.55
CA VAL A 144 1.72 -10.96 -23.98
C VAL A 144 0.54 -10.11 -24.43
N VAL A 145 0.82 -9.07 -25.21
CA VAL A 145 -0.15 -8.32 -26.02
C VAL A 145 0.16 -8.57 -27.49
N LYS A 146 -0.81 -9.06 -28.26
CA LYS A 146 -0.69 -9.26 -29.70
C LYS A 146 -1.45 -8.18 -30.46
N LEU A 147 -0.78 -7.54 -31.40
CA LEU A 147 -1.31 -6.55 -32.32
C LEU A 147 -1.54 -7.17 -33.69
N ASP A 148 -2.56 -6.70 -34.40
CA ASP A 148 -2.89 -7.04 -35.77
C ASP A 148 -1.69 -6.87 -36.70
N ILE A 149 -0.97 -5.77 -36.53
CA ILE A 149 0.21 -5.42 -37.30
C ILE A 149 1.34 -4.89 -36.41
N CYS A 150 2.57 -5.01 -36.90
CA CYS A 150 3.74 -4.44 -36.27
C CYS A 150 3.73 -2.92 -36.35
N PRO A 151 3.93 -2.20 -35.22
CA PRO A 151 3.94 -0.74 -35.21
C PRO A 151 5.02 -0.07 -36.08
N ILE A 152 6.03 -0.84 -36.53
CA ILE A 152 7.19 -0.31 -37.24
C ILE A 152 7.15 -0.62 -38.74
N CYS A 153 6.70 -1.82 -39.13
CA CYS A 153 6.74 -2.26 -40.53
C CYS A 153 5.45 -2.91 -41.02
N GLU A 154 4.37 -2.78 -40.23
CA GLU A 154 2.99 -3.14 -40.59
C GLU A 154 2.78 -4.60 -41.02
N HIS A 155 3.70 -5.50 -40.68
CA HIS A 155 3.50 -6.94 -40.92
C HIS A 155 2.59 -7.55 -39.87
N GLU A 156 1.81 -8.55 -40.27
CA GLU A 156 0.78 -9.13 -39.43
C GLU A 156 1.33 -9.86 -38.19
N ASN A 157 0.53 -9.90 -37.13
CA ASN A 157 0.74 -10.68 -35.91
C ASN A 157 1.99 -10.29 -35.11
N PHE A 158 2.04 -9.05 -34.64
CA PHE A 158 3.13 -8.58 -33.79
C PHE A 158 2.85 -8.85 -32.31
N ALA A 159 3.86 -9.21 -31.52
CA ALA A 159 3.70 -9.51 -30.10
C ALA A 159 4.64 -8.65 -29.24
N ILE A 160 4.08 -8.16 -28.13
CA ILE A 160 4.78 -7.44 -27.07
C ILE A 160 4.74 -8.32 -25.83
N PHE A 161 5.91 -8.61 -25.27
CA PHE A 161 6.08 -9.52 -24.14
C PHE A 161 6.38 -8.73 -22.87
N MET A 162 5.67 -9.04 -21.79
CA MET A 162 6.01 -8.62 -20.44
C MET A 162 7.25 -9.38 -19.98
N ASN A 163 8.10 -8.71 -19.21
CA ASN A 163 9.22 -9.32 -18.52
C ASN A 163 9.14 -8.91 -17.04
N GLU A 164 9.37 -9.83 -16.11
CA GLU A 164 9.23 -9.56 -14.67
C GLU A 164 10.33 -8.62 -14.16
N ASP A 165 11.51 -8.65 -14.79
CA ASP A 165 12.69 -7.87 -14.38
C ASP A 165 13.12 -6.81 -15.43
N ALA A 166 12.34 -6.60 -16.49
CA ALA A 166 12.66 -5.64 -17.53
C ALA A 166 11.42 -4.99 -18.12
N LEU A 167 11.63 -3.89 -18.84
CA LEU A 167 10.56 -3.25 -19.58
C LEU A 167 9.92 -4.23 -20.59
N PRO A 168 8.61 -4.10 -20.86
CA PRO A 168 7.97 -4.88 -21.90
C PRO A 168 8.71 -4.71 -23.23
N HIS A 169 8.85 -5.77 -24.01
CA HIS A 169 9.68 -5.75 -25.22
C HIS A 169 8.98 -6.39 -26.40
N GLY A 170 9.28 -5.89 -27.60
CA GLY A 170 8.79 -6.45 -28.85
C GLY A 170 9.94 -6.94 -29.71
N ASN A 171 9.69 -8.01 -30.47
CA ASN A 171 10.62 -8.50 -31.47
C ASN A 171 9.88 -8.72 -32.79
N CYS A 172 10.40 -8.13 -33.87
CA CYS A 172 9.90 -8.27 -35.22
C CYS A 172 10.92 -9.03 -36.07
N PHE A 173 10.61 -10.27 -36.43
CA PHE A 173 11.48 -11.08 -37.31
C PHE A 173 11.56 -10.54 -38.75
N ARG A 174 10.65 -9.67 -39.17
CA ARG A 174 10.61 -9.13 -40.54
C ARG A 174 11.46 -7.88 -40.73
N CYS A 175 11.29 -6.85 -39.88
CA CYS A 175 12.12 -5.63 -39.94
C CYS A 175 13.35 -5.71 -39.02
N GLY A 176 13.48 -6.76 -38.21
CA GLY A 176 14.61 -6.94 -37.30
C GLY A 176 14.55 -6.06 -36.05
N PHE A 177 13.42 -5.37 -35.78
CA PHE A 177 13.28 -4.59 -34.56
C PHE A 177 13.38 -5.50 -33.33
N THR A 178 14.23 -5.11 -32.38
CA THR A 178 14.30 -5.70 -31.05
C THR A 178 14.49 -4.55 -30.08
N GLY A 179 13.54 -4.36 -29.16
CA GLY A 179 13.59 -3.23 -28.24
C GLY A 179 12.46 -3.24 -27.22
N ASP A 180 12.57 -2.36 -26.23
CA ASP A 180 11.56 -2.17 -25.21
C ASP A 180 10.33 -1.39 -25.73
N ILE A 181 9.34 -1.24 -24.85
CA ILE A 181 8.09 -0.54 -25.11
C ILE A 181 8.31 0.90 -25.54
N TRP A 182 9.33 1.57 -25.02
CA TRP A 182 9.65 2.93 -25.41
C TRP A 182 10.26 3.00 -26.81
N GLY A 183 11.05 2.00 -27.20
CA GLY A 183 11.53 1.81 -28.56
C GLY A 183 10.39 1.62 -29.56
N LEU A 184 9.34 0.87 -29.17
CA LEU A 184 8.14 0.70 -29.99
C LEU A 184 7.33 1.98 -30.14
N LEU A 185 7.20 2.75 -29.05
CA LEU A 185 6.41 3.99 -29.03
C LEU A 185 7.17 5.18 -29.63
N LYS A 186 8.49 5.08 -29.82
CA LYS A 186 9.31 6.20 -30.30
C LYS A 186 8.87 6.74 -31.66
N GLU A 187 8.41 5.87 -32.55
CA GLU A 187 7.92 6.25 -33.89
C GLU A 187 6.59 7.01 -33.86
N SER A 188 5.95 7.15 -32.70
CA SER A 188 4.67 7.87 -32.54
C SER A 188 4.81 9.38 -32.24
N ALA A 189 6.02 9.89 -31.99
CA ALA A 189 6.27 11.33 -31.84
C ALA A 189 7.72 11.74 -32.15
N ASP A 190 7.91 13.00 -32.56
CA ASP A 190 9.20 13.57 -32.99
C ASP A 190 10.25 13.66 -31.85
N LEU A 191 9.82 13.86 -30.61
CA LEU A 191 10.70 13.93 -29.44
C LEU A 191 10.31 12.88 -28.39
N PHE A 192 11.33 12.27 -27.79
CA PHE A 192 11.13 11.24 -26.75
C PHE A 192 10.30 11.73 -25.55
N VAL A 193 10.45 13.00 -25.18
CA VAL A 193 9.66 13.61 -24.10
C VAL A 193 8.18 13.67 -24.45
N ASP A 194 7.84 13.95 -25.71
CA ASP A 194 6.45 14.07 -26.15
C ASP A 194 5.77 12.69 -26.20
N ASN A 195 6.54 11.62 -26.46
CA ASN A 195 6.06 10.24 -26.30
C ASN A 195 5.67 9.93 -24.85
N ILE A 196 6.48 10.36 -23.86
CA ILE A 196 6.18 10.15 -22.44
C ILE A 196 4.91 10.91 -22.05
N GLU A 197 4.79 12.17 -22.47
CA GLU A 197 3.59 12.98 -22.19
C GLU A 197 2.34 12.37 -22.83
N THR A 198 2.42 11.91 -24.07
CA THR A 198 1.29 11.23 -24.75
C THR A 198 0.85 9.98 -23.99
N VAL A 199 1.80 9.13 -23.58
CA VAL A 199 1.51 7.92 -22.80
C VAL A 199 0.92 8.30 -21.44
N TRP A 200 1.46 9.33 -20.79
CA TRP A 200 0.97 9.84 -19.51
C TRP A 200 -0.46 10.39 -19.63
N GLU A 201 -0.79 11.12 -20.68
CA GLU A 201 -2.15 11.62 -20.94
C GLU A 201 -3.15 10.48 -21.16
N ILE A 202 -2.75 9.46 -21.93
CA ILE A 202 -3.56 8.26 -22.20
C ILE A 202 -3.84 7.49 -20.91
N LEU A 203 -2.80 7.27 -20.10
CA LEU A 203 -2.85 6.38 -18.95
C LEU A 203 -3.28 7.07 -17.66
N GLU A 204 -2.90 8.32 -17.44
CA GLU A 204 -2.97 8.99 -16.14
C GLU A 204 -3.88 10.24 -16.13
N GLU A 205 -3.83 11.15 -17.13
CA GLU A 205 -4.54 12.45 -17.06
C GLU A 205 -6.02 12.42 -17.45
N ASN A 206 -6.47 11.47 -18.28
CA ASN A 206 -7.89 11.32 -18.63
C ASN A 206 -8.77 10.75 -17.49
N SER A 207 -8.28 10.64 -16.26
CA SER A 207 -9.01 10.04 -15.13
C SER A 207 -10.04 10.95 -14.47
N GLN A 208 -9.99 12.27 -14.64
CA GLN A 208 -10.87 13.21 -13.93
C GLN A 208 -12.00 13.86 -14.76
N GLU A 209 -11.90 14.01 -16.09
CA GLU A 209 -13.00 14.57 -16.91
C GLU A 209 -14.09 13.53 -17.27
N ARG A 210 -13.84 12.25 -17.00
CA ARG A 210 -14.78 11.16 -17.34
C ARG A 210 -16.01 11.08 -16.44
N ASP A 211 -16.14 11.86 -15.37
CA ASP A 211 -17.29 11.72 -14.46
C ASP A 211 -18.53 12.54 -14.87
N ILE A 212 -18.39 13.60 -15.68
CA ILE A 212 -19.51 14.50 -16.02
C ILE A 212 -20.09 14.21 -17.41
N GLU A 213 -19.26 13.85 -18.38
CA GLU A 213 -19.71 13.60 -19.76
C GLU A 213 -20.18 12.15 -19.98
N THR A 214 -19.70 11.22 -19.13
CA THR A 214 -20.22 9.84 -19.09
C THR A 214 -21.71 9.80 -18.74
N GLN A 215 -22.25 10.74 -17.94
CA GLN A 215 -23.69 10.78 -17.66
C GLN A 215 -24.58 11.18 -18.85
N LYS A 216 -24.04 11.86 -19.87
CA LYS A 216 -24.82 12.29 -21.05
C LYS A 216 -24.68 11.38 -22.27
N ILE A 217 -23.59 10.62 -22.38
CA ILE A 217 -23.32 9.71 -23.51
C ILE A 217 -23.79 8.26 -23.24
N ILE A 218 -24.10 7.90 -21.98
CA ILE A 218 -24.73 6.61 -21.59
C ILE A 218 -26.03 6.30 -22.36
N GLY A 219 -26.65 7.28 -23.02
CA GLY A 219 -27.84 7.05 -23.83
C GLY A 219 -27.62 6.25 -25.12
N LYS A 220 -26.44 6.27 -25.76
CA LYS A 220 -26.27 5.67 -27.10
C LYS A 220 -24.81 5.35 -27.45
N THR A 221 -24.30 4.19 -27.00
CA THR A 221 -23.56 3.18 -27.80
C THR A 221 -22.80 2.22 -26.87
N ASN A 222 -23.06 0.93 -27.04
CA ASN A 222 -22.58 -0.19 -26.22
C ASN A 222 -21.12 -0.58 -26.49
N GLY A 223 -20.42 -0.98 -25.40
CA GLY A 223 -19.31 -1.96 -25.38
C GLY A 223 -17.89 -1.38 -25.29
N VAL A 224 -17.01 -1.70 -24.33
CA VAL A 224 -17.02 -2.65 -23.20
C VAL A 224 -16.07 -2.06 -22.13
N ARG A 225 -16.62 -1.49 -21.05
CA ARG A 225 -15.98 -1.61 -19.72
C ARG A 225 -16.25 -3.04 -19.26
N GLY A 226 -15.37 -3.65 -18.47
CA GLY A 226 -15.64 -4.92 -17.80
C GLY A 226 -16.83 -4.80 -16.85
N PHE A 227 -18.04 -4.78 -17.39
CA PHE A 227 -19.27 -4.84 -16.64
C PHE A 227 -19.43 -6.29 -16.24
N VAL A 228 -19.52 -6.51 -14.93
CA VAL A 228 -20.20 -7.70 -14.42
C VAL A 228 -21.54 -7.75 -15.11
N ASN A 229 -21.80 -8.81 -15.86
CA ASN A 229 -23.05 -8.92 -16.59
C ASN A 229 -24.17 -9.13 -15.56
N GLU A 230 -24.84 -8.05 -15.19
CA GLU A 230 -25.89 -8.05 -14.16
C GLU A 230 -26.97 -9.09 -14.47
N LYS A 231 -27.31 -9.26 -15.76
CA LYS A 231 -28.26 -10.30 -16.20
C LYS A 231 -27.75 -11.71 -15.91
N ASN A 232 -26.45 -11.97 -16.12
CA ASN A 232 -25.87 -13.27 -15.77
C ASN A 232 -25.87 -13.48 -14.26
N VAL A 233 -25.50 -12.47 -13.47
CA VAL A 233 -25.51 -12.55 -12.00
C VAL A 233 -26.91 -12.89 -11.48
N GLU A 234 -27.92 -12.13 -11.90
CA GLU A 234 -29.32 -12.36 -11.53
C GLU A 234 -29.79 -13.75 -11.96
N LYS A 235 -29.44 -14.17 -13.18
CA LYS A 235 -29.83 -15.48 -13.70
C LYS A 235 -29.16 -16.62 -12.93
N ILE A 236 -27.86 -16.52 -12.64
CA ILE A 236 -27.15 -17.51 -11.82
C ILE A 236 -27.83 -17.64 -10.46
N LEU A 237 -28.11 -16.51 -9.78
CA LEU A 237 -28.78 -16.50 -8.49
C LEU A 237 -30.20 -17.11 -8.56
N SER A 238 -30.96 -16.81 -9.61
CA SER A 238 -32.32 -17.35 -9.82
C SER A 238 -32.35 -18.87 -10.01
N GLU A 239 -31.24 -19.47 -10.45
CA GLU A 239 -31.10 -20.91 -10.66
C GLU A 239 -30.51 -21.65 -9.45
N THR A 240 -30.18 -20.94 -8.38
CA THR A 240 -29.66 -21.55 -7.16
C THR A 240 -30.74 -22.33 -6.41
N LYS A 241 -30.30 -23.27 -5.58
CA LYS A 241 -31.14 -24.08 -4.70
C LYS A 241 -30.97 -23.60 -3.26
N GLY A 242 -32.07 -23.59 -2.51
CA GLY A 242 -32.04 -23.20 -1.09
C GLY A 242 -31.35 -24.20 -0.17
N LYS A 243 -31.18 -25.47 -0.59
CA LYS A 243 -30.53 -26.51 0.22
C LYS A 243 -29.11 -26.79 -0.27
N CYS A 244 -28.12 -26.63 0.62
CA CYS A 244 -26.73 -26.95 0.36
C CYS A 244 -26.18 -27.94 1.40
N MET A 245 -26.19 -29.24 1.08
CA MET A 245 -25.70 -30.28 2.02
C MET A 245 -24.23 -30.08 2.42
N TYR A 246 -23.41 -29.47 1.56
CA TYR A 246 -22.02 -29.15 1.88
C TYR A 246 -21.92 -28.15 3.04
N MET A 247 -22.66 -27.04 2.97
CA MET A 247 -22.67 -26.01 4.02
C MET A 247 -23.38 -26.50 5.29
N GLU A 248 -24.42 -27.32 5.16
CA GLU A 248 -25.09 -27.98 6.30
C GLU A 248 -24.13 -28.89 7.08
N LYS A 249 -23.28 -29.67 6.38
CA LYS A 249 -22.24 -30.49 7.01
C LYS A 249 -21.16 -29.65 7.70
N LEU A 250 -20.93 -28.44 7.20
CA LEU A 250 -20.10 -27.44 7.87
C LEU A 250 -20.85 -26.73 9.02
N GLY A 251 -22.08 -27.12 9.34
CA GLY A 251 -22.84 -26.58 10.47
C GLY A 251 -23.48 -25.22 10.22
N PHE A 252 -23.68 -24.82 8.97
CA PHE A 252 -24.52 -23.67 8.62
C PHE A 252 -25.98 -24.12 8.41
N ASN A 253 -26.93 -23.37 8.93
CA ASN A 253 -28.35 -23.54 8.67
C ASN A 253 -28.83 -22.62 7.53
N ALA A 254 -30.07 -22.83 7.07
CA ALA A 254 -30.63 -22.08 5.94
C ALA A 254 -30.74 -20.57 6.20
N GLN A 255 -31.11 -20.16 7.41
CA GLN A 255 -31.24 -18.74 7.77
C GLN A 255 -29.86 -18.06 7.76
N GLU A 256 -28.83 -18.71 8.31
CA GLU A 256 -27.46 -18.18 8.30
C GLU A 256 -26.94 -17.99 6.87
N MET A 257 -27.22 -18.96 5.99
CA MET A 257 -26.84 -18.88 4.58
C MET A 257 -27.56 -17.71 3.89
N GLU A 258 -28.86 -17.56 4.10
CA GLU A 258 -29.65 -16.44 3.58
C GLU A 258 -29.12 -15.09 4.08
N GLU A 259 -28.90 -14.97 5.39
CA GLU A 259 -28.38 -13.75 6.02
C GLU A 259 -26.99 -13.38 5.51
N CYS A 260 -26.18 -14.36 5.14
CA CYS A 260 -24.84 -14.16 4.60
C CYS A 260 -24.79 -14.08 3.07
N ASP A 261 -25.92 -14.15 2.35
CA ASP A 261 -25.93 -14.20 0.87
C ASP A 261 -25.15 -15.40 0.29
N ILE A 262 -25.34 -16.56 0.92
CA ILE A 262 -24.76 -17.84 0.51
C ILE A 262 -25.83 -18.66 -0.20
N TYR A 263 -25.50 -19.08 -1.41
CA TYR A 263 -26.37 -19.86 -2.28
C TYR A 263 -25.66 -21.14 -2.74
N TYR A 264 -26.39 -22.03 -3.40
CA TYR A 264 -25.81 -23.23 -3.97
C TYR A 264 -26.30 -23.48 -5.39
N ARG A 265 -25.38 -23.72 -6.31
CA ARG A 265 -25.69 -24.16 -7.66
C ARG A 265 -25.45 -25.67 -7.77
N ASP A 266 -26.51 -26.42 -7.96
CA ASP A 266 -26.46 -27.87 -8.14
C ASP A 266 -25.97 -28.25 -9.56
N GLY A 267 -26.04 -29.54 -9.90
CA GLY A 267 -25.59 -30.06 -11.20
C GLY A 267 -26.54 -29.79 -12.39
N SER A 268 -27.68 -29.14 -12.16
CA SER A 268 -28.67 -28.91 -13.22
C SER A 268 -28.15 -27.96 -14.29
N GLU A 269 -28.41 -28.28 -15.56
CA GLU A 269 -27.97 -27.49 -16.71
C GLU A 269 -28.84 -26.24 -16.86
N SER A 270 -28.20 -25.10 -17.17
CA SER A 270 -28.85 -23.87 -17.60
C SER A 270 -28.88 -23.81 -19.12
N ALA A 271 -30.06 -23.67 -19.71
CA ALA A 271 -30.21 -23.48 -21.15
C ALA A 271 -29.88 -22.04 -21.59
N ASP A 272 -30.09 -21.07 -20.69
CA ASP A 272 -30.10 -19.64 -21.03
C ASP A 272 -28.85 -18.89 -20.54
N CYS A 273 -28.04 -19.50 -19.67
CA CYS A 273 -26.86 -18.86 -19.10
C CYS A 273 -25.66 -19.81 -19.06
N ASN A 274 -24.79 -19.70 -20.07
CA ASN A 274 -23.55 -20.47 -20.14
C ASN A 274 -22.65 -20.27 -18.91
N GLU A 275 -22.65 -19.06 -18.34
CA GLU A 275 -21.87 -18.77 -17.14
C GLU A 275 -22.43 -19.51 -15.91
N SER A 276 -23.75 -19.66 -15.78
CA SER A 276 -24.37 -20.47 -14.72
C SER A 276 -23.93 -21.93 -14.77
N ASN A 277 -23.68 -22.47 -15.97
CA ASN A 277 -23.14 -23.81 -16.12
C ASN A 277 -21.71 -23.96 -15.59
N ASP A 278 -20.93 -22.86 -15.46
CA ASP A 278 -19.60 -22.88 -14.83
C ASP A 278 -19.69 -22.97 -13.31
N PHE A 279 -20.79 -22.46 -12.75
CA PHE A 279 -21.04 -22.44 -11.32
C PHE A 279 -21.65 -23.73 -10.77
N ARG A 280 -21.98 -24.70 -11.61
CA ARG A 280 -22.54 -25.99 -11.16
C ARG A 280 -21.63 -26.69 -10.15
N TYR A 281 -22.25 -27.31 -9.16
CA TYR A 281 -21.62 -27.95 -8.00
C TYR A 281 -20.78 -26.98 -7.13
N ARG A 282 -21.23 -25.72 -7.00
CA ARG A 282 -20.54 -24.71 -6.18
C ARG A 282 -21.44 -24.05 -5.17
N VAL A 283 -20.88 -23.78 -4.00
CA VAL A 283 -21.39 -22.77 -3.08
C VAL A 283 -21.09 -21.41 -3.69
N ILE A 284 -22.09 -20.54 -3.75
CA ILE A 284 -21.99 -19.20 -4.30
C ILE A 284 -22.09 -18.19 -3.16
N TYR A 285 -21.14 -17.26 -3.12
CA TYR A 285 -21.18 -16.09 -2.26
C TYR A 285 -21.53 -14.88 -3.14
N ALA A 286 -22.67 -14.24 -2.89
CA ALA A 286 -22.99 -13.01 -3.59
C ALA A 286 -22.25 -11.84 -2.94
N ILE A 287 -21.40 -11.18 -3.73
CA ILE A 287 -20.62 -10.05 -3.26
C ILE A 287 -21.38 -8.77 -3.56
N LYS A 288 -21.57 -7.95 -2.52
CA LYS A 288 -22.30 -6.68 -2.61
C LYS A 288 -21.39 -5.50 -2.36
N ASP A 289 -21.65 -4.41 -3.05
CA ASP A 289 -21.04 -3.11 -2.74
C ASP A 289 -21.59 -2.54 -1.42
N ILE A 290 -21.07 -1.39 -0.99
CA ILE A 290 -21.51 -0.71 0.24
C ILE A 290 -23.00 -0.29 0.21
N ASN A 291 -23.61 -0.19 -0.97
CA ASN A 291 -25.03 0.12 -1.14
C ASN A 291 -25.91 -1.14 -1.10
N GLY A 292 -25.31 -2.33 -0.97
CA GLY A 292 -26.01 -3.61 -0.96
C GLY A 292 -26.36 -4.15 -2.35
N LYS A 293 -25.88 -3.52 -3.43
CA LYS A 293 -26.07 -4.02 -4.80
C LYS A 293 -25.13 -5.19 -5.04
N VAL A 294 -25.63 -6.28 -5.62
CA VAL A 294 -24.77 -7.42 -6.01
C VAL A 294 -23.89 -6.99 -7.18
N VAL A 295 -22.57 -7.04 -6.98
CA VAL A 295 -21.54 -6.65 -7.95
C VAL A 295 -20.72 -7.83 -8.46
N GLY A 296 -20.99 -9.04 -8.00
CA GLY A 296 -20.39 -10.25 -8.54
C GLY A 296 -20.64 -11.45 -7.66
N LEU A 297 -20.29 -12.63 -8.18
CA LEU A 297 -20.43 -13.89 -7.47
C LEU A 297 -19.07 -14.59 -7.37
N GLN A 298 -18.80 -15.17 -6.21
CA GLN A 298 -17.68 -16.09 -6.01
C GLN A 298 -18.20 -17.51 -5.80
N GLY A 299 -17.78 -18.44 -6.64
CA GLY A 299 -18.19 -19.83 -6.64
C GLY A 299 -17.09 -20.76 -6.12
N ARG A 300 -17.33 -21.40 -4.98
CA ARG A 300 -16.45 -22.41 -4.40
C ARG A 300 -16.95 -23.82 -4.69
N SER A 301 -16.10 -24.64 -5.29
CA SER A 301 -16.38 -26.08 -5.49
C SER A 301 -16.69 -26.78 -4.18
N ILE A 302 -17.72 -27.63 -4.19
CA ILE A 302 -18.04 -28.54 -3.07
C ILE A 302 -17.08 -29.74 -2.98
N PHE A 303 -16.34 -30.01 -4.06
CA PHE A 303 -15.28 -31.02 -4.10
C PHE A 303 -13.99 -30.39 -3.59
N ASP A 304 -13.61 -30.74 -2.35
CA ASP A 304 -12.38 -30.26 -1.72
C ASP A 304 -11.14 -30.95 -2.31
N ASP A 305 -11.22 -32.24 -2.63
CA ASP A 305 -10.18 -32.99 -3.32
C ASP A 305 -10.05 -32.55 -4.79
N GLU A 306 -8.81 -32.39 -5.25
CA GLU A 306 -8.53 -31.93 -6.61
C GLU A 306 -8.81 -32.99 -7.67
N GLN A 307 -8.51 -34.25 -7.39
CA GLN A 307 -8.73 -35.35 -8.34
C GLN A 307 -10.22 -35.63 -8.51
N GLU A 308 -11.00 -35.63 -7.43
CA GLU A 308 -12.46 -35.75 -7.47
C GLU A 308 -13.08 -34.61 -8.29
N ARG A 309 -12.62 -33.38 -8.07
CA ARG A 309 -13.07 -32.20 -8.81
C ARG A 309 -12.75 -32.31 -10.30
N GLU A 310 -11.53 -32.68 -10.65
CA GLU A 310 -11.12 -32.89 -12.05
C GLU A 310 -11.91 -34.02 -12.70
N HIS A 311 -12.05 -35.16 -12.01
CA HIS A 311 -12.85 -36.29 -12.49
C HIS A 311 -14.29 -35.86 -12.76
N LYS A 312 -14.90 -35.10 -11.84
CA LYS A 312 -16.26 -34.59 -12.03
C LYS A 312 -16.36 -33.65 -13.24
N VAL A 313 -15.38 -32.76 -13.43
CA VAL A 313 -15.35 -31.83 -14.57
C VAL A 313 -15.24 -32.55 -15.92
N LEU A 314 -14.42 -33.60 -15.98
CA LEU A 314 -14.20 -34.36 -17.21
C LEU A 314 -15.33 -35.35 -17.53
N SER A 315 -16.02 -35.87 -16.50
CA SER A 315 -17.10 -36.85 -16.65
C SER A 315 -18.50 -36.25 -16.77
N ASP A 316 -18.69 -34.97 -16.41
CA ASP A 316 -20.01 -34.33 -16.51
C ASP A 316 -20.47 -34.20 -17.98
N ASN A 317 -21.65 -34.74 -18.28
CA ASN A 317 -22.18 -34.84 -19.65
C ASN A 317 -22.27 -33.48 -20.35
N PHE A 318 -22.69 -32.43 -19.65
CA PHE A 318 -22.80 -31.10 -20.25
C PHE A 318 -21.42 -30.57 -20.64
N TRP A 319 -20.46 -30.56 -19.72
CA TRP A 319 -19.12 -30.03 -20.02
C TRP A 319 -18.40 -30.88 -21.07
N LYS A 320 -18.63 -32.20 -21.05
CA LYS A 320 -18.11 -33.12 -22.06
C LYS A 320 -18.60 -32.80 -23.46
N LYS A 321 -19.92 -32.67 -23.63
CA LYS A 321 -20.53 -32.30 -24.90
C LYS A 321 -20.15 -30.88 -25.33
N GLN A 322 -20.19 -29.93 -24.40
CA GLN A 322 -19.99 -28.51 -24.68
C GLN A 322 -18.53 -28.19 -25.03
N TYR A 323 -17.56 -28.83 -24.37
CA TYR A 323 -16.15 -28.46 -24.44
C TYR A 323 -15.23 -29.57 -24.92
N TRP A 324 -15.34 -30.79 -24.37
CA TRP A 324 -14.33 -31.84 -24.60
C TRP A 324 -14.52 -32.49 -25.98
N GLU A 325 -15.75 -32.85 -26.32
CA GLU A 325 -16.13 -33.50 -27.58
C GLU A 325 -16.46 -32.51 -28.71
N ASN A 326 -16.62 -31.23 -28.38
CA ASN A 326 -16.91 -30.20 -29.38
C ASN A 326 -15.68 -29.97 -30.30
N LEU A 327 -15.87 -30.19 -31.60
CA LEU A 327 -14.83 -30.03 -32.62
C LEU A 327 -14.59 -28.57 -33.03
N GLU A 328 -15.54 -27.67 -32.73
CA GLU A 328 -15.45 -26.24 -33.06
C GLU A 328 -14.59 -25.45 -32.05
N ILE A 329 -14.25 -26.07 -30.91
CA ILE A 329 -13.49 -25.43 -29.83
C ILE A 329 -12.01 -25.82 -29.94
N THR A 330 -11.12 -24.83 -29.89
CA THR A 330 -9.67 -25.04 -30.01
C THR A 330 -9.11 -25.76 -28.79
N LYS A 331 -7.95 -26.42 -28.94
CA LYS A 331 -7.25 -27.08 -27.84
C LYS A 331 -6.93 -26.11 -26.69
N GLU A 332 -6.59 -24.88 -27.02
CA GLU A 332 -6.31 -23.82 -26.05
C GLU A 332 -7.58 -23.43 -25.27
N GLN A 333 -8.71 -23.21 -25.94
CA GLN A 333 -9.98 -22.93 -25.29
C GLN A 333 -10.41 -24.08 -24.36
N LYS A 334 -10.19 -25.34 -24.76
CA LYS A 334 -10.42 -26.52 -23.90
C LYS A 334 -9.53 -26.46 -22.65
N ASN A 335 -8.25 -26.17 -22.79
CA ASN A 335 -7.31 -26.06 -21.67
C ASN A 335 -7.70 -24.94 -20.70
N ASN A 336 -8.02 -23.75 -21.21
CA ASN A 336 -8.45 -22.60 -20.42
C ASN A 336 -9.75 -22.90 -19.66
N LYS A 337 -10.71 -23.54 -20.34
CA LYS A 337 -11.97 -23.93 -19.70
C LYS A 337 -11.77 -25.01 -18.64
N LYS A 338 -10.93 -26.01 -18.92
CA LYS A 338 -10.58 -27.04 -17.94
C LYS A 338 -9.97 -26.40 -16.70
N LYS A 339 -8.96 -25.53 -16.86
CA LYS A 339 -8.33 -24.78 -15.75
C LYS A 339 -9.35 -23.99 -14.92
N LYS A 340 -10.29 -23.30 -15.58
CA LYS A 340 -11.36 -22.57 -14.88
C LYS A 340 -12.27 -23.51 -14.09
N LEU A 341 -12.79 -24.55 -14.72
CA LEU A 341 -13.77 -25.45 -14.11
C LEU A 341 -13.17 -26.33 -13.00
N THR A 342 -11.90 -26.72 -13.13
CA THR A 342 -11.17 -27.46 -12.08
C THR A 342 -10.64 -26.55 -10.97
N SER A 343 -10.70 -25.22 -11.12
CA SER A 343 -10.32 -24.31 -10.04
C SER A 343 -11.27 -24.46 -8.84
N ARG A 344 -10.71 -24.44 -7.63
CA ARG A 344 -11.50 -24.48 -6.39
C ARG A 344 -12.41 -23.26 -6.26
N ILE A 345 -11.96 -22.10 -6.74
CA ILE A 345 -12.69 -20.83 -6.71
C ILE A 345 -12.81 -20.28 -8.14
N ILE A 346 -14.01 -19.86 -8.52
CA ILE A 346 -14.27 -19.09 -9.74
C ILE A 346 -15.05 -17.83 -9.38
N ASN A 347 -14.99 -16.82 -10.25
CA ASN A 347 -15.78 -15.60 -10.10
C ASN A 347 -16.60 -15.37 -11.37
N THR A 348 -17.65 -14.56 -11.26
CA THR A 348 -18.34 -14.03 -12.44
C THR A 348 -17.40 -13.17 -13.28
N VAL A 349 -17.58 -13.20 -14.59
CA VAL A 349 -16.81 -12.40 -15.53
C VAL A 349 -16.96 -10.91 -15.17
N GLY A 350 -15.84 -10.20 -15.14
CA GLY A 350 -15.77 -8.78 -14.79
C GLY A 350 -15.81 -8.48 -13.28
N PHE A 351 -15.99 -9.48 -12.40
CA PHE A 351 -15.98 -9.23 -10.96
C PHE A 351 -14.57 -8.88 -10.46
N LYS A 352 -14.46 -7.70 -9.83
CA LYS A 352 -13.23 -7.19 -9.24
C LYS A 352 -13.19 -7.45 -7.73
N ARG A 353 -12.45 -8.48 -7.34
CA ARG A 353 -12.31 -8.91 -5.94
C ARG A 353 -11.62 -7.86 -5.07
N ASP A 354 -10.68 -7.12 -5.66
CA ASP A 354 -9.86 -6.10 -5.05
C ASP A 354 -10.59 -4.77 -4.85
N GLU A 355 -11.79 -4.60 -5.41
CA GLU A 355 -12.61 -3.41 -5.18
C GLU A 355 -13.72 -3.64 -4.15
N ASN A 356 -13.83 -4.85 -3.57
CA ASN A 356 -14.98 -5.23 -2.74
C ASN A 356 -14.57 -6.04 -1.50
N LEU A 357 -15.35 -5.90 -0.43
CA LEU A 357 -15.23 -6.69 0.80
C LEU A 357 -16.55 -7.41 1.08
N TYR A 358 -16.48 -8.73 1.21
CA TYR A 358 -17.68 -9.52 1.51
C TYR A 358 -18.21 -9.19 2.92
N LEU A 359 -19.54 -9.08 3.04
CA LEU A 359 -20.31 -8.63 4.20
C LEU A 359 -20.12 -7.17 4.65
N LEU A 360 -19.26 -6.36 4.03
CA LEU A 360 -19.06 -4.97 4.46
C LEU A 360 -20.37 -4.17 4.48
N TYR A 361 -21.22 -4.35 3.47
CA TYR A 361 -22.51 -3.68 3.32
C TYR A 361 -23.44 -3.86 4.54
N LYS A 362 -23.27 -4.94 5.34
CA LYS A 362 -24.08 -5.20 6.55
C LYS A 362 -23.88 -4.14 7.63
N TYR A 363 -22.73 -3.47 7.64
CA TYR A 363 -22.32 -2.58 8.73
C TYR A 363 -22.47 -1.10 8.39
N VAL A 364 -22.77 -0.77 7.12
CA VAL A 364 -22.84 0.62 6.61
C VAL A 364 -23.93 1.45 7.29
N LYS A 365 -25.04 0.82 7.70
CA LYS A 365 -26.17 1.52 8.31
C LYS A 365 -25.83 2.06 9.71
N ASN A 366 -25.15 1.26 10.53
CA ASN A 366 -24.85 1.57 11.93
C ASN A 366 -23.37 1.27 12.27
N PRO A 367 -22.38 1.89 11.60
CA PRO A 367 -20.98 1.52 11.76
C PRO A 367 -20.44 1.76 13.17
N ASN A 368 -21.00 2.74 13.89
CA ASN A 368 -20.59 3.11 15.24
C ASN A 368 -21.00 2.08 16.32
N GLU A 369 -21.85 1.11 16.01
CA GLU A 369 -22.16 -0.01 16.93
C GLU A 369 -20.96 -0.96 17.12
N TYR A 370 -20.02 -0.93 16.18
CA TYR A 370 -18.88 -1.82 16.14
C TYR A 370 -17.62 -1.14 16.70
N LYS A 371 -16.96 -1.83 17.63
CA LYS A 371 -15.69 -1.39 18.23
C LYS A 371 -14.50 -2.02 17.52
N LYS A 372 -14.72 -3.14 16.85
CA LYS A 372 -13.71 -3.94 16.16
C LYS A 372 -14.22 -4.36 14.79
N VAL A 373 -13.31 -4.47 13.83
CA VAL A 373 -13.57 -5.14 12.54
C VAL A 373 -12.55 -6.25 12.32
N VAL A 374 -13.03 -7.47 12.09
CA VAL A 374 -12.22 -8.66 11.83
C VAL A 374 -12.08 -8.85 10.32
N LEU A 375 -10.85 -8.98 9.84
CA LEU A 375 -10.52 -9.24 8.44
C LEU A 375 -10.09 -10.70 8.29
N VAL A 376 -10.78 -11.43 7.43
CA VAL A 376 -10.48 -12.84 7.11
C VAL A 376 -10.24 -13.01 5.61
N GLU A 377 -9.61 -14.09 5.18
CA GLU A 377 -9.31 -14.32 3.76
C GLU A 377 -10.57 -14.62 2.92
N GLY A 378 -11.41 -15.52 3.43
CA GLY A 378 -12.48 -16.15 2.67
C GLY A 378 -13.90 -15.82 3.15
N PRO A 379 -14.90 -15.83 2.25
CA PRO A 379 -16.31 -15.65 2.63
C PRO A 379 -16.84 -16.65 3.66
N LYS A 380 -16.38 -17.91 3.61
CA LYS A 380 -16.74 -18.96 4.57
C LYS A 380 -16.41 -18.56 6.01
N ASP A 381 -15.23 -17.99 6.22
CA ASP A 381 -14.73 -17.60 7.53
C ASP A 381 -15.48 -16.36 8.04
N ALA A 382 -15.77 -15.41 7.16
CA ALA A 382 -16.54 -14.21 7.50
C ALA A 382 -17.97 -14.58 7.89
N ALA A 383 -18.61 -15.45 7.11
CA ALA A 383 -19.93 -15.99 7.42
C ALA A 383 -19.93 -16.71 8.78
N ARG A 384 -18.89 -17.51 9.07
CA ARG A 384 -18.79 -18.20 10.36
C ARG A 384 -18.78 -17.22 11.53
N VAL A 385 -17.90 -16.22 11.49
CA VAL A 385 -17.78 -15.23 12.58
C VAL A 385 -19.08 -14.43 12.70
N TYR A 386 -19.67 -14.02 11.58
CA TYR A 386 -20.95 -13.31 11.54
C TYR A 386 -22.07 -14.10 12.24
N CYS A 387 -22.13 -15.41 11.98
CA CYS A 387 -23.12 -16.31 12.56
C CYS A 387 -22.99 -16.48 14.07
N TYR A 388 -21.83 -16.22 14.67
CA TYR A 388 -21.64 -16.24 16.13
C TYR A 388 -22.16 -15.00 16.84
N ARG A 389 -22.62 -13.96 16.11
CA ARG A 389 -23.31 -12.79 16.67
C ARG A 389 -22.54 -12.12 17.81
N LEU A 390 -21.24 -11.89 17.58
CA LEU A 390 -20.34 -11.30 18.56
C LEU A 390 -20.66 -9.80 18.76
N ASP A 391 -20.85 -9.41 20.01
CA ASP A 391 -21.22 -8.05 20.37
C ASP A 391 -20.13 -7.03 20.02
N GLY A 392 -20.49 -6.01 19.24
CA GLY A 392 -19.59 -4.93 18.84
C GLY A 392 -18.45 -5.35 17.91
N VAL A 393 -18.55 -6.53 17.28
CA VAL A 393 -17.56 -7.04 16.32
C VAL A 393 -18.18 -7.13 14.93
N ALA A 394 -17.64 -6.36 13.99
CA ALA A 394 -17.89 -6.52 12.56
C ALA A 394 -16.89 -7.55 11.98
N VAL A 395 -17.27 -8.20 10.88
CA VAL A 395 -16.38 -9.10 10.14
C VAL A 395 -16.57 -8.97 8.64
N VAL A 396 -15.47 -8.93 7.89
CA VAL A 396 -15.43 -8.86 6.44
C VAL A 396 -14.38 -9.79 5.85
N ALA A 397 -14.57 -10.24 4.60
CA ALA A 397 -13.55 -11.01 3.88
C ALA A 397 -12.91 -10.23 2.73
N THR A 398 -11.58 -10.35 2.60
CA THR A 398 -10.76 -9.74 1.54
C THR A 398 -10.82 -10.47 0.20
N LEU A 399 -11.47 -11.64 0.15
CA LEU A 399 -11.63 -12.46 -1.06
C LEU A 399 -10.28 -12.96 -1.62
N GLY A 400 -9.34 -13.23 -0.72
CA GLY A 400 -7.97 -13.66 -1.00
C GLY A 400 -7.02 -13.38 0.16
N ASN A 401 -5.75 -13.73 -0.03
CA ASN A 401 -4.67 -13.60 0.95
C ASN A 401 -3.92 -12.26 0.87
N SER A 402 -4.49 -11.24 0.24
CA SER A 402 -3.94 -9.89 0.23
C SER A 402 -5.06 -8.86 0.22
N ILE A 403 -4.89 -7.80 1.02
CA ILE A 403 -5.81 -6.66 1.00
C ILE A 403 -5.36 -5.64 -0.04
N SER A 404 -6.29 -5.14 -0.85
CA SER A 404 -6.04 -4.06 -1.79
C SER A 404 -6.07 -2.68 -1.09
N GLU A 405 -5.59 -1.64 -1.77
CA GLU A 405 -5.74 -0.27 -1.25
C GLU A 405 -7.21 0.16 -1.22
N ARG A 406 -7.97 -0.17 -2.28
CA ARG A 406 -9.40 0.13 -2.35
C ARG A 406 -10.20 -0.53 -1.22
N GLN A 407 -9.86 -1.75 -0.83
CA GLN A 407 -10.50 -2.43 0.30
C GLN A 407 -10.18 -1.74 1.65
N ILE A 408 -8.97 -1.21 1.81
CA ILE A 408 -8.61 -0.41 2.99
C ILE A 408 -9.40 0.91 3.00
N GLU A 409 -9.53 1.58 1.86
CA GLU A 409 -10.35 2.79 1.72
C GLU A 409 -11.82 2.52 2.08
N LEU A 410 -12.39 1.40 1.63
CA LEU A 410 -13.75 0.99 1.99
C LEU A 410 -13.91 0.79 3.50
N LEU A 411 -12.92 0.19 4.17
CA LEU A 411 -12.93 0.08 5.64
C LEU A 411 -12.89 1.46 6.31
N MET A 412 -12.09 2.38 5.78
CA MET A 412 -12.01 3.75 6.29
C MET A 412 -13.31 4.53 6.06
N GLU A 413 -13.95 4.35 4.92
CA GLU A 413 -15.23 4.99 4.57
C GLU A 413 -16.35 4.53 5.50
N VAL A 414 -16.38 3.23 5.83
CA VAL A 414 -17.44 2.65 6.67
C VAL A 414 -17.17 2.86 8.16
N PHE A 415 -15.97 2.52 8.64
CA PHE A 415 -15.68 2.47 10.09
C PHE A 415 -14.78 3.60 10.60
N GLY A 416 -14.16 4.39 9.72
CA GLY A 416 -13.13 5.36 10.09
C GLY A 416 -11.78 4.71 10.44
N LYS A 417 -10.79 5.55 10.76
CA LYS A 417 -9.39 5.12 11.03
C LYS A 417 -9.15 4.61 12.46
N ASP A 418 -10.06 4.93 13.38
CA ASP A 418 -9.92 4.67 14.82
C ASP A 418 -10.55 3.34 15.27
N ILE A 419 -11.24 2.65 14.36
CA ILE A 419 -11.73 1.29 14.59
C ILE A 419 -10.55 0.35 14.89
N GLU A 420 -10.75 -0.59 15.81
CA GLU A 420 -9.75 -1.63 16.05
C GLU A 420 -9.85 -2.71 14.98
N VAL A 421 -8.82 -2.81 14.14
CA VAL A 421 -8.76 -3.81 13.08
C VAL A 421 -8.07 -5.06 13.61
N ILE A 422 -8.72 -6.21 13.43
CA ILE A 422 -8.21 -7.53 13.82
C ILE A 422 -7.94 -8.34 12.55
N LEU A 423 -6.68 -8.61 12.24
CA LEU A 423 -6.26 -9.43 11.11
C LEU A 423 -6.30 -10.91 11.50
N ALA A 424 -7.06 -11.71 10.78
CA ALA A 424 -7.30 -13.12 11.10
C ALA A 424 -7.19 -14.03 9.86
N TYR A 425 -6.13 -13.85 9.07
CA TYR A 425 -5.82 -14.74 7.95
C TYR A 425 -5.34 -16.12 8.41
N ASP A 426 -5.35 -17.11 7.50
CA ASP A 426 -5.15 -18.52 7.81
C ASP A 426 -3.85 -18.76 8.59
N SER A 427 -3.85 -19.76 9.49
CA SER A 427 -2.64 -20.21 10.22
C SER A 427 -1.72 -21.08 9.36
N THR A 428 -1.50 -20.68 8.10
CA THR A 428 -0.55 -21.28 7.15
C THR A 428 0.65 -20.34 6.96
N ASP A 429 1.74 -20.82 6.38
CA ASP A 429 2.91 -19.97 6.11
C ASP A 429 2.55 -18.75 5.25
N ASP A 430 1.68 -18.92 4.25
CA ASP A 430 1.20 -17.84 3.40
C ASP A 430 0.28 -16.88 4.16
N GLY A 431 -0.64 -17.40 4.99
CA GLY A 431 -1.54 -16.58 5.79
C GLY A 431 -0.80 -15.79 6.88
N ILE A 432 0.25 -16.36 7.47
CA ILE A 432 1.15 -15.67 8.43
C ILE A 432 1.87 -14.51 7.75
N LYS A 433 2.46 -14.72 6.56
CA LYS A 433 3.10 -13.66 5.77
C LYS A 433 2.09 -12.59 5.37
N ALA A 434 0.90 -13.00 4.95
CA ALA A 434 -0.16 -12.09 4.53
C ALA A 434 -0.71 -11.25 5.69
N ASN A 435 -0.81 -11.78 6.91
CA ASN A 435 -1.13 -11.02 8.12
C ASN A 435 -0.11 -9.89 8.36
N ILE A 436 1.19 -10.18 8.23
CA ILE A 436 2.26 -9.19 8.41
C ILE A 436 2.20 -8.11 7.33
N ALA A 437 2.12 -8.50 6.06
CA ALA A 437 2.03 -7.56 4.95
C ALA A 437 0.79 -6.66 5.05
N THR A 438 -0.35 -7.24 5.44
CA THR A 438 -1.59 -6.50 5.66
C THR A 438 -1.47 -5.54 6.82
N TYR A 439 -0.87 -5.95 7.94
CA TYR A 439 -0.61 -5.06 9.08
C TYR A 439 0.18 -3.83 8.66
N GLU A 440 1.32 -4.03 7.98
CA GLU A 440 2.20 -2.94 7.55
C GLU A 440 1.47 -1.99 6.58
N LYS A 441 0.71 -2.55 5.64
CA LYS A 441 -0.10 -1.77 4.71
C LYS A 441 -1.16 -0.93 5.43
N MET A 442 -1.89 -1.50 6.38
CA MET A 442 -2.92 -0.76 7.13
C MET A 442 -2.33 0.33 8.03
N LYS A 443 -1.17 0.07 8.66
CA LYS A 443 -0.43 1.11 9.41
C LYS A 443 -0.03 2.27 8.49
N LYS A 444 0.45 1.99 7.27
CA LYS A 444 0.80 3.02 6.27
C LYS A 444 -0.41 3.87 5.85
N PHE A 445 -1.59 3.26 5.75
CA PHE A 445 -2.86 3.95 5.45
C PHE A 445 -3.44 4.76 6.64
N GLY A 446 -2.78 4.70 7.81
CA GLY A 446 -3.11 5.53 8.97
C GLY A 446 -4.04 4.88 9.99
N PHE A 447 -4.28 3.57 9.92
CA PHE A 447 -4.96 2.87 11.02
C PHE A 447 -4.05 2.86 12.26
N SER A 448 -4.56 3.42 13.36
CA SER A 448 -3.81 3.52 14.61
C SER A 448 -3.83 2.19 15.38
N ARG A 449 -4.96 1.47 15.34
CA ARG A 449 -5.26 0.28 16.14
C ARG A 449 -5.41 -0.97 15.26
N VAL A 450 -4.30 -1.61 14.92
CA VAL A 450 -4.29 -2.88 14.18
C VAL A 450 -3.68 -3.96 15.07
N LYS A 451 -4.32 -5.12 15.15
CA LYS A 451 -3.86 -6.31 15.88
C LYS A 451 -4.00 -7.54 15.01
N ILE A 452 -3.28 -8.60 15.36
CA ILE A 452 -3.26 -9.86 14.63
C ILE A 452 -3.76 -10.97 15.55
N LEU A 453 -4.77 -11.70 15.09
CA LEU A 453 -5.33 -12.83 15.79
C LEU A 453 -4.40 -14.03 15.69
N VAL A 454 -4.18 -14.69 16.83
CA VAL A 454 -3.52 -16.00 16.87
C VAL A 454 -4.59 -17.03 17.14
N TYR A 455 -4.83 -17.91 16.17
CA TYR A 455 -5.89 -18.90 16.32
C TYR A 455 -5.66 -19.79 17.55
N PRO A 456 -6.74 -20.11 18.29
CA PRO A 456 -6.65 -20.97 19.46
C PRO A 456 -6.10 -22.35 19.13
N LYS A 457 -5.48 -22.99 20.13
CA LYS A 457 -5.17 -24.41 20.03
C LYS A 457 -6.45 -25.24 19.86
N LYS A 458 -6.44 -26.12 18.87
CA LYS A 458 -7.45 -27.14 18.61
C LYS A 458 -7.21 -28.35 19.50
N ASN A 459 -5.95 -28.75 19.65
CA ASN A 459 -5.47 -29.78 20.57
C ASN A 459 -4.07 -29.40 21.11
N THR A 460 -3.37 -30.31 21.78
CA THR A 460 -2.04 -30.02 22.35
C THR A 460 -0.97 -29.64 21.32
N HIS A 461 -1.09 -30.18 20.09
CA HIS A 461 -0.14 -30.05 18.99
C HIS A 461 -0.59 -29.03 17.93
N ASP A 462 -1.89 -28.94 17.65
CA ASP A 462 -2.43 -28.17 16.53
C ASP A 462 -3.27 -26.96 16.96
N ARG A 463 -3.27 -25.93 16.10
CA ARG A 463 -4.20 -24.80 16.16
C ARG A 463 -5.32 -24.97 15.14
N TYR A 464 -6.42 -24.25 15.34
CA TYR A 464 -7.37 -24.08 14.26
C TYR A 464 -6.69 -23.36 13.11
N LYS A 465 -6.95 -23.85 11.89
CA LYS A 465 -6.41 -23.21 10.68
C LYS A 465 -7.07 -21.85 10.44
N ASP A 466 -8.39 -21.83 10.44
CA ASP A 466 -9.25 -20.70 10.12
C ASP A 466 -10.51 -20.73 11.01
N PHE A 467 -11.35 -19.69 10.94
CA PHE A 467 -12.63 -19.69 11.64
C PHE A 467 -13.59 -20.75 11.11
N GLY A 468 -13.52 -21.08 9.82
CA GLY A 468 -14.34 -22.12 9.20
C GLY A 468 -14.27 -23.48 9.89
N GLU A 469 -13.14 -23.84 10.51
CA GLU A 469 -12.98 -25.06 11.33
C GLU A 469 -13.64 -24.99 12.72
N MET A 470 -13.97 -23.80 13.21
CA MET A 470 -14.55 -23.59 14.54
C MET A 470 -16.07 -23.78 14.50
N VAL A 471 -16.51 -25.02 14.30
CA VAL A 471 -17.93 -25.40 14.13
C VAL A 471 -18.52 -25.93 15.44
N ALA A 472 -19.72 -25.48 15.80
CA ALA A 472 -20.51 -26.02 16.89
C ALA A 472 -22.02 -25.98 16.58
N PRO A 473 -22.81 -27.01 16.95
CA PRO A 473 -24.26 -26.99 16.81
C PRO A 473 -24.91 -25.93 17.72
N ARG A 474 -25.77 -25.06 17.19
CA ARG A 474 -26.33 -23.90 17.91
C ARG A 474 -27.01 -24.23 19.24
N ASP A 475 -27.73 -25.35 19.31
CA ASP A 475 -28.47 -25.76 20.51
C ASP A 475 -27.63 -26.54 21.53
N SER A 476 -26.30 -26.52 21.37
CA SER A 476 -25.38 -27.22 22.27
C SER A 476 -24.67 -26.26 23.21
N ALA A 477 -24.34 -26.74 24.41
CA ALA A 477 -23.41 -26.04 25.31
C ALA A 477 -22.06 -25.74 24.62
N PHE A 478 -21.67 -26.55 23.62
CA PHE A 478 -20.48 -26.33 22.81
C PHE A 478 -20.54 -25.06 21.97
N TYR A 479 -21.72 -24.61 21.52
CA TYR A 479 -21.84 -23.35 20.78
C TYR A 479 -21.41 -22.15 21.63
N GLN A 480 -21.85 -22.11 22.89
CA GLN A 480 -21.45 -21.06 23.83
C GLN A 480 -19.94 -21.11 24.13
N ILE A 481 -19.37 -22.32 24.22
CA ILE A 481 -17.92 -22.50 24.41
C ILE A 481 -17.15 -21.98 23.19
N VAL A 482 -17.56 -22.36 21.98
CA VAL A 482 -16.88 -21.92 20.75
C VAL A 482 -17.06 -20.41 20.55
N THR A 483 -18.24 -19.86 20.80
CA THR A 483 -18.51 -18.42 20.78
C THR A 483 -17.54 -17.67 21.70
N ARG A 484 -17.45 -18.09 22.97
CA ARG A 484 -16.50 -17.50 23.92
C ARG A 484 -15.05 -17.66 23.49
N LYS A 485 -14.69 -18.80 22.88
CA LYS A 485 -13.34 -19.07 22.40
C LYS A 485 -12.96 -18.15 21.23
N ILE A 486 -13.90 -17.88 20.33
CA ILE A 486 -13.74 -16.93 19.22
C ILE A 486 -13.65 -15.50 19.76
N GLN A 487 -14.59 -15.10 20.62
CA GLN A 487 -14.60 -13.78 21.24
C GLN A 487 -13.28 -13.51 21.98
N HIS A 488 -12.85 -14.46 22.83
CA HIS A 488 -11.58 -14.38 23.54
C HIS A 488 -10.39 -14.30 22.58
N ALA A 489 -10.37 -15.04 21.47
CA ALA A 489 -9.28 -14.96 20.48
C ALA A 489 -9.20 -13.58 19.80
N ILE A 490 -10.35 -12.95 19.56
CA ILE A 490 -10.46 -11.59 19.01
C ILE A 490 -10.06 -10.55 20.05
N ASP A 491 -10.45 -10.73 21.31
CA ASP A 491 -10.12 -9.82 22.40
C ASP A 491 -8.62 -9.86 22.75
N GLU A 492 -8.03 -11.05 22.74
CA GLU A 492 -6.60 -11.32 22.98
C GLU A 492 -5.76 -11.29 21.70
N ALA A 493 -6.25 -10.64 20.64
CA ALA A 493 -5.43 -10.37 19.46
C ALA A 493 -4.18 -9.57 19.86
N VAL A 494 -3.05 -9.89 19.23
CA VAL A 494 -1.74 -9.42 19.67
C VAL A 494 -1.18 -8.36 18.74
N ASP A 495 -0.18 -7.61 19.21
CA ASP A 495 0.63 -6.74 18.37
C ASP A 495 1.55 -7.56 17.43
N ILE A 496 2.14 -6.88 16.45
CA ILE A 496 3.00 -7.50 15.44
C ILE A 496 4.27 -8.14 16.02
N GLU A 497 4.85 -7.59 17.10
CA GLU A 497 6.08 -8.13 17.69
C GLU A 497 5.78 -9.45 18.40
N THR A 498 4.70 -9.48 19.19
CA THR A 498 4.20 -10.69 19.84
C THR A 498 3.81 -11.76 18.81
N TYR A 499 3.19 -11.35 17.69
CA TYR A 499 2.86 -12.26 16.60
C TYR A 499 4.12 -12.87 15.96
N ARG A 500 5.11 -12.04 15.57
CA ARG A 500 6.39 -12.49 15.00
C ARG A 500 7.12 -13.45 15.95
N LYS A 501 7.15 -13.14 17.24
CA LYS A 501 7.75 -14.02 18.27
C LYS A 501 7.07 -15.38 18.34
N LYS A 502 5.74 -15.43 18.34
CA LYS A 502 4.97 -16.68 18.43
C LYS A 502 5.21 -17.63 17.25
N PHE A 503 5.52 -17.09 16.07
CA PHE A 503 5.78 -17.87 14.86
C PHE A 503 7.27 -17.97 14.50
N GLY A 504 8.17 -17.59 15.41
CA GLY A 504 9.62 -17.72 15.19
C GLY A 504 10.17 -16.85 14.06
N LEU A 505 9.51 -15.74 13.76
CA LEU A 505 9.85 -14.82 12.65
C LEU A 505 10.74 -13.65 13.09
N ILE A 506 11.36 -13.74 14.26
CA ILE A 506 12.38 -12.77 14.68
C ILE A 506 13.68 -13.18 14.01
N SER A 507 14.14 -12.40 13.03
CA SER A 507 15.49 -12.52 12.51
C SER A 507 16.48 -12.05 13.59
N ASP A 508 17.56 -12.80 13.78
CA ASP A 508 18.73 -12.42 14.60
C ASP A 508 19.24 -10.99 14.32
N ALA A 509 18.89 -10.41 13.16
CA ALA A 509 19.17 -9.02 12.79
C ALA A 509 18.62 -7.97 13.77
N LEU A 510 17.47 -8.20 14.43
CA LEU A 510 16.90 -7.25 15.40
C LEU A 510 17.65 -7.28 16.75
N GLU A 511 18.20 -8.44 17.11
CA GLU A 511 19.05 -8.61 18.28
C GLU A 511 20.46 -8.07 18.00
N THR A 512 20.94 -8.21 16.76
CA THR A 512 22.18 -7.61 16.26
C THR A 512 22.09 -6.08 16.19
N GLN A 513 20.95 -5.51 15.75
CA GLN A 513 20.71 -4.06 15.76
C GLN A 513 20.66 -3.50 17.18
N LYS A 514 19.95 -4.17 18.11
CA LYS A 514 19.94 -3.75 19.53
C LYS A 514 21.33 -3.86 20.18
N THR A 515 22.13 -4.84 19.77
CA THR A 515 23.52 -5.01 20.26
C THR A 515 24.46 -3.97 19.65
N GLN A 516 24.30 -3.62 18.37
CA GLN A 516 25.06 -2.57 17.69
C GLN A 516 24.66 -1.17 18.16
N GLU A 517 23.38 -0.89 18.39
CA GLU A 517 22.93 0.39 18.97
C GLU A 517 23.44 0.57 20.41
N LYS A 518 23.47 -0.51 21.20
CA LYS A 518 24.07 -0.49 22.54
C LYS A 518 25.58 -0.25 22.47
N SER A 519 26.29 -0.96 21.59
CA SER A 519 27.73 -0.79 21.33
C SER A 519 28.06 0.63 20.86
N PHE A 520 27.29 1.18 19.92
CA PHE A 520 27.47 2.53 19.41
C PHE A 520 27.17 3.59 20.48
N ARG A 521 26.13 3.38 21.31
CA ARG A 521 25.81 4.27 22.42
C ARG A 521 26.89 4.24 23.50
N ASP A 522 27.46 3.08 23.78
CA ASP A 522 28.57 2.92 24.74
C ASP A 522 29.87 3.53 24.20
N GLU A 523 30.17 3.41 22.90
CA GLU A 523 31.29 4.08 22.23
C GLU A 523 31.12 5.61 22.18
N VAL A 524 29.93 6.10 21.86
CA VAL A 524 29.63 7.55 21.86
C VAL A 524 29.74 8.13 23.27
N ASN A 525 29.27 7.41 24.29
CA ASN A 525 29.41 7.81 25.69
C ASN A 525 30.88 7.79 26.14
N ALA A 526 31.66 6.79 25.75
CA ALA A 526 33.10 6.73 26.03
C ALA A 526 33.87 7.86 25.32
N TYR A 527 33.52 8.18 24.07
CA TYR A 527 34.07 9.32 23.34
C TYR A 527 33.72 10.65 24.02
N PHE A 528 32.46 10.85 24.43
CA PHE A 528 32.04 12.02 25.19
C PHE A 528 32.79 12.14 26.52
N LEU A 529 32.94 11.05 27.28
CA LEU A 529 33.74 11.02 28.51
C LEU A 529 35.21 11.38 28.25
N SER A 530 35.81 10.90 27.16
CA SER A 530 37.20 11.23 26.78
C SER A 530 37.36 12.70 26.38
N CYS A 531 36.35 13.28 25.72
CA CYS A 531 36.34 14.69 25.34
C CYS A 531 36.13 15.61 26.55
N VAL A 532 35.32 15.19 27.52
CA VAL A 532 35.10 15.92 28.79
C VAL A 532 36.31 15.82 29.69
N THR A 533 36.89 14.62 29.87
CA THR A 533 38.11 14.43 30.67
C THR A 533 39.33 15.10 30.04
N GLY A 534 39.49 15.07 28.71
CA GLY A 534 40.54 15.81 27.99
C GLY A 534 40.38 17.33 28.05
N LYS A 535 39.15 17.85 28.09
CA LYS A 535 38.89 19.28 28.37
C LYS A 535 39.22 19.65 29.81
N MET A 536 38.84 18.81 30.78
CA MET A 536 39.18 19.02 32.19
C MET A 536 40.69 18.93 32.46
N GLN A 537 41.44 18.12 31.70
CA GLN A 537 42.90 18.02 31.82
C GLN A 537 43.59 19.25 31.24
N LYS A 538 43.13 19.75 30.08
CA LYS A 538 43.61 21.02 29.50
C LYS A 538 43.22 22.25 30.32
N GLU A 539 42.05 22.26 30.95
CA GLU A 539 41.64 23.31 31.88
C GLU A 539 42.48 23.28 33.16
N LYS A 540 42.79 22.09 33.70
CA LYS A 540 43.71 21.92 34.84
C LYS A 540 45.15 22.29 34.50
N GLU A 541 45.62 22.03 33.29
CA GLU A 541 46.96 22.44 32.81
C GLU A 541 47.03 23.96 32.59
N MET A 542 45.99 24.59 32.01
CA MET A 542 45.88 26.05 31.94
C MET A 542 45.71 26.72 33.31
N GLU A 543 44.99 26.09 34.25
CA GLU A 543 44.90 26.57 35.64
C GLU A 543 46.22 26.39 36.40
N ALA A 544 46.99 25.33 36.11
CA ALA A 544 48.31 25.11 36.68
C ALA A 544 49.37 26.06 36.11
N GLU A 545 49.26 26.48 34.85
CA GLU A 545 50.08 27.55 34.26
C GLU A 545 49.68 28.93 34.77
N LYS A 546 48.38 29.23 34.95
CA LYS A 546 47.92 30.47 35.59
C LYS A 546 48.28 30.54 37.09
N LYS A 547 48.37 29.41 37.78
CA LYS A 547 48.82 29.32 39.19
C LYS A 547 50.33 29.46 39.39
N LYS A 548 51.14 29.50 38.32
CA LYS A 548 52.58 29.80 38.42
C LYS A 548 52.93 31.29 38.43
N GLU A 549 51.96 32.19 38.22
CA GLU A 549 52.22 33.64 38.21
C GLU A 549 51.47 34.46 39.27
N SER A 550 50.77 33.85 40.23
CA SER A 550 50.25 34.61 41.39
C SER A 550 50.30 33.80 42.68
N ILE A 551 51.45 33.91 43.34
CA ILE A 551 51.58 33.67 44.77
C ILE A 551 50.91 34.85 45.50
N GLN A 552 50.29 34.53 46.65
CA GLN A 552 49.92 35.39 47.79
C GLN A 552 48.45 35.84 47.93
N ALA A 553 47.90 35.55 49.13
CA ALA A 553 46.53 35.73 49.65
C ALA A 553 45.50 34.72 49.11
N ASP A 554 44.70 34.00 49.88
CA ASP A 554 44.13 34.33 51.18
C ASP A 554 43.63 33.05 51.90
N LYS A 555 43.85 32.96 53.21
CA LYS A 555 43.79 31.73 54.03
C LYS A 555 42.54 31.67 54.91
N SER A 556 41.40 32.22 54.46
CA SER A 556 40.23 32.51 55.32
C SER A 556 38.93 31.74 55.00
N ILE A 557 38.93 30.81 54.05
CA ILE A 557 37.70 30.08 53.63
C ILE A 557 37.56 28.70 54.31
N ILE A 558 38.66 28.12 54.81
CA ILE A 558 38.70 26.72 55.29
C ILE A 558 38.20 26.56 56.74
N GLU A 559 38.12 27.62 57.55
CA GLU A 559 37.68 27.53 58.96
C GLU A 559 36.16 27.61 59.15
N LYS A 560 35.39 28.03 58.13
CA LYS A 560 33.94 28.23 58.27
C LYS A 560 33.11 26.96 58.06
N GLU A 561 33.55 26.01 57.24
CA GLU A 561 32.83 24.74 57.03
C GLU A 561 32.99 23.78 58.21
N LYS A 562 34.10 23.88 58.96
CA LYS A 562 34.33 23.07 60.17
C LYS A 562 33.39 23.46 61.32
N LEU A 563 33.09 24.75 61.47
CA LEU A 563 32.22 25.28 62.52
C LEU A 563 30.74 24.91 62.30
N VAL A 564 30.31 24.80 61.03
CA VAL A 564 28.93 24.36 60.67
C VAL A 564 28.70 22.92 61.09
N HIS A 565 29.72 22.07 61.00
CA HIS A 565 29.60 20.65 61.34
C HIS A 565 29.58 20.41 62.87
N GLU A 566 30.33 21.18 63.65
CA GLU A 566 30.33 21.08 65.13
C GLU A 566 29.02 21.59 65.77
N ILE A 567 28.41 22.65 65.25
CA ILE A 567 27.15 23.20 65.80
C ILE A 567 25.96 22.26 65.59
N MET A 568 25.98 21.45 64.52
CA MET A 568 24.89 20.51 64.21
C MET A 568 24.85 19.31 65.18
N GLU A 569 25.97 18.92 65.76
CA GLU A 569 26.04 17.76 66.66
C GLU A 569 25.64 18.09 68.11
N ASP A 570 25.81 19.33 68.57
CA ASP A 570 25.58 19.70 69.98
C ASP A 570 24.16 20.22 70.31
N PHE A 571 23.35 20.61 69.32
CA PHE A 571 22.06 21.31 69.57
C PHE A 571 20.80 20.73 68.92
N TYR A 572 20.88 19.58 68.20
CA TYR A 572 19.73 18.93 67.53
C TYR A 572 18.83 19.90 66.72
N ILE A 573 19.45 20.73 65.89
CA ILE A 573 18.76 21.61 64.93
C ILE A 573 18.99 21.14 63.49
N THR A 574 18.14 21.59 62.56
CA THR A 574 18.27 21.20 61.15
C THR A 574 19.39 21.97 60.43
N GLU A 575 19.98 21.40 59.37
CA GLU A 575 21.09 22.01 58.59
C GLU A 575 20.73 23.43 58.07
N THR A 576 19.45 23.67 57.79
CA THR A 576 18.95 24.97 57.32
C THR A 576 18.94 26.02 58.44
N GLU A 577 18.71 25.62 59.70
CA GLU A 577 18.75 26.50 60.86
C GLU A 577 20.20 26.83 61.28
N ALA A 578 21.10 25.85 61.21
CA ALA A 578 22.53 26.05 61.49
C ALA A 578 23.18 27.05 60.51
N ARG A 579 22.84 26.96 59.21
CA ARG A 579 23.32 27.93 58.21
C ARG A 579 22.77 29.34 58.44
N ASN A 580 21.51 29.47 58.83
CA ASN A 580 20.91 30.79 59.11
C ASN A 580 21.51 31.51 60.33
N LEU A 581 22.04 30.77 61.31
CA LEU A 581 22.77 31.32 62.46
C LEU A 581 24.17 31.82 62.06
N VAL A 582 24.93 31.01 61.32
CA VAL A 582 26.29 31.36 60.84
C VAL A 582 26.27 32.58 59.91
N TYR A 583 25.18 32.79 59.16
CA TYR A 583 25.04 33.94 58.27
C TYR A 583 24.39 35.17 58.91
N ARG A 584 23.79 35.10 60.11
CA ARG A 584 23.25 36.26 60.84
C ARG A 584 24.28 37.00 61.72
N GLU A 585 25.35 36.34 62.13
CA GLU A 585 26.49 37.01 62.80
C GLU A 585 27.53 37.57 61.82
N ALA A 586 27.31 37.40 60.51
CA ALA A 586 28.19 37.89 59.45
C ALA A 586 27.62 39.09 58.66
N VAL A 587 26.62 39.79 59.23
CA VAL A 587 26.25 41.19 58.92
C VAL A 587 26.69 42.03 60.09
#